data_AF-A0A1V3SVM6-F1
#
_entry.id   AF-A0A1V3SVM6-F1
#
_cell.length_a   1.000
_cell.length_b   1.000
_cell.length_c   1.000
_cell.angle_alpha   90.00
_cell.angle_beta   90.00
_cell.angle_gamma   90.00
#
_symmetry.space_group_name_H-M   'P 1'
#
loop_
_entity.id
_entity.type
_entity.pdbx_description
1 polymer ?
#
loop_
_entity_poly.entity_id
_entity_poly.type
_entity_poly.pdbx_seq_one_letter_code
_entity_poly.pdbx_strand_id
1 'polypeptide(L)'
;MLKPEYNPDVLSCIANLSSDEVFTPPQVVNKVLDLLPKSLWKDKNAKFLEPGCKSGVFLREIAKRLLVGLEEAIPDRQSRINHIFMNQLYGLAITELTALLSRRSVYCSKTADGKYSVCDGFSDPEGNIRFNRIKHTWKGGHCKYCGAAKASYARGDELETHAYEFIHDENPEGVFKMKFDVIIGNPPYQLGSDGGTRDIPIYNKFVEQAKKLNPRFLSMIIPSRWMASGLGLSEFRRSMLEDRRIRKLVDYPIASEVFPGVEIKGGVCYFLWDRDNEGNCEVVTVRGGIVDGPVSRDIGVHDVFVRDSLALDILAKIQSHNEPSIMEILSVDKEFGWTSNFRGFHFKQKSGDVPIFYIDRSKRGSGWIERSSIEKSLELVDTWKVMIPQAYGAGESIPHQILGQPFVAPNPSVCTQSYLFVYVGNEIAAKSVESYIRTRFLRFLVSLRKITQHATRSTYKWVPQQTWDRFWNDEALYQKYDLTKDEIDFVESRIRAMEG
;
A
#
# COMPACT_ATOMS: atom_id res chain seq x y z
N MET A 1 2.52 22.62 -42.83
CA MET A 1 2.26 21.75 -41.65
C MET A 1 3.56 21.61 -40.88
N LEU A 2 3.74 22.42 -39.84
CA LEU A 2 4.85 22.26 -38.92
C LEU A 2 4.60 21.00 -38.10
N LYS A 3 5.59 20.10 -38.03
CA LYS A 3 5.58 18.98 -37.07
C LYS A 3 5.44 19.57 -35.67
N PRO A 4 4.72 18.91 -34.74
CA PRO A 4 4.62 19.43 -33.39
C PRO A 4 6.01 19.38 -32.74
N GLU A 5 6.59 20.56 -32.54
CA GLU A 5 7.81 20.75 -31.78
C GLU A 5 7.55 20.42 -30.31
N TYR A 6 8.44 19.59 -29.79
CA TYR A 6 8.59 19.25 -28.39
C TYR A 6 8.69 20.51 -27.52
N ASN A 7 7.78 20.66 -26.54
CA ASN A 7 7.83 21.73 -25.57
C ASN A 7 7.67 21.17 -24.14
N PRO A 8 8.77 20.87 -23.41
CA PRO A 8 8.69 20.64 -21.99
C PRO A 8 8.94 21.98 -21.29
N ASP A 9 7.88 22.77 -21.15
CA ASP A 9 7.88 23.89 -20.22
C ASP A 9 8.40 23.42 -18.83
N VAL A 10 9.20 24.23 -18.14
CA VAL A 10 9.80 23.81 -16.87
C VAL A 10 8.73 23.47 -15.82
N LEU A 11 7.55 24.09 -15.89
CA LEU A 11 6.41 23.77 -15.03
C LEU A 11 5.74 22.46 -15.44
N SER A 12 5.78 22.07 -16.72
CA SER A 12 5.34 20.74 -17.13
C SER A 12 6.36 19.64 -16.78
N CYS A 13 7.67 19.95 -16.72
CA CYS A 13 8.67 19.08 -16.11
C CYS A 13 8.47 18.94 -14.59
N ILE A 14 8.15 20.03 -13.89
CA ILE A 14 7.84 20.02 -12.45
C ILE A 14 6.52 19.31 -12.17
N ALA A 15 5.51 19.48 -13.02
CA ALA A 15 4.25 18.73 -12.95
C ALA A 15 4.42 17.24 -13.30
N ASN A 16 5.50 16.90 -14.04
CA ASN A 16 5.94 15.54 -14.31
C ASN A 16 6.99 15.03 -13.30
N LEU A 17 7.37 15.79 -12.26
CA LEU A 17 7.90 15.17 -11.04
C LEU A 17 6.80 14.21 -10.62
N SER A 18 7.08 12.93 -10.79
CA SER A 18 6.01 11.95 -10.92
C SER A 18 5.10 11.96 -9.69
N SER A 19 3.93 11.34 -9.81
CA SER A 19 3.13 10.93 -8.64
C SER A 19 3.94 10.17 -7.57
N ASP A 20 5.16 9.73 -7.90
CA ASP A 20 6.06 8.97 -7.05
C ASP A 20 7.01 9.88 -6.23
N GLU A 21 7.04 11.18 -6.52
CA GLU A 21 7.82 12.21 -5.82
C GLU A 21 6.99 13.01 -4.81
N VAL A 22 6.43 12.31 -3.83
CA VAL A 22 5.72 12.97 -2.74
C VAL A 22 6.72 13.61 -1.77
N PHE A 23 6.78 14.95 -1.75
CA PHE A 23 7.57 15.71 -0.78
C PHE A 23 6.94 15.63 0.61
N THR A 24 7.79 15.40 1.63
CA THR A 24 7.32 15.21 3.00
C THR A 24 7.31 16.54 3.76
N PRO A 25 6.16 16.97 4.32
CA PRO A 25 6.12 18.18 5.14
C PRO A 25 7.00 18.05 6.40
N PRO A 26 7.70 19.12 6.84
CA PRO A 26 8.56 19.07 8.02
C PRO A 26 7.84 18.62 9.30
N GLN A 27 6.55 18.89 9.45
CA GLN A 27 5.75 18.46 10.59
C GLN A 27 5.62 16.93 10.62
N VAL A 28 5.43 16.30 9.46
CA VAL A 28 5.38 14.83 9.32
C VAL A 28 6.76 14.24 9.60
N VAL A 29 7.82 14.82 9.04
CA VAL A 29 9.21 14.40 9.30
C VAL A 29 9.50 14.37 10.80
N ASN A 30 9.12 15.43 11.53
CA ASN A 30 9.34 15.49 12.97
C ASN A 30 8.56 14.40 13.73
N LYS A 31 7.32 14.09 13.35
CA LYS A 31 6.57 12.96 13.93
C LYS A 31 7.28 11.62 13.74
N VAL A 32 7.88 11.38 12.56
CA VAL A 32 8.66 10.16 12.29
C VAL A 32 9.94 10.14 13.13
N LEU A 33 10.66 11.26 13.23
CA LEU A 33 11.87 11.38 14.04
C LEU A 33 11.58 11.23 15.55
N ASP A 34 10.37 11.58 16.01
CA ASP A 34 9.95 11.43 17.41
C ASP A 34 9.71 9.96 17.81
N LEU A 35 9.68 9.04 16.84
CA LEU A 35 9.67 7.60 17.13
C LEU A 35 11.03 7.11 17.67
N LEU A 36 12.13 7.79 17.30
CA LEU A 36 13.48 7.41 17.65
C LEU A 36 13.81 7.77 19.11
N PRO A 37 14.68 6.99 19.80
CA PRO A 37 15.07 7.30 21.17
C PRO A 37 15.85 8.61 21.25
N LYS A 38 15.52 9.44 22.24
CA LYS A 38 16.12 10.78 22.43
C LYS A 38 17.65 10.74 22.63
N SER A 39 18.20 9.62 23.10
CA SER A 39 19.64 9.44 23.30
C SER A 39 20.45 9.56 22.00
N LEU A 40 19.86 9.23 20.84
CA LEU A 40 20.53 9.36 19.53
C LEU A 40 20.97 10.79 19.25
N TRP A 41 20.21 11.79 19.70
CA TRP A 41 20.50 13.20 19.42
C TRP A 41 21.74 13.70 20.19
N LYS A 42 22.19 12.96 21.20
CA LYS A 42 23.42 13.24 21.97
C LYS A 42 24.59 12.34 21.59
N ASP A 43 24.40 11.42 20.65
CA ASP A 43 25.43 10.48 20.22
C ASP A 43 26.21 11.05 19.03
N LYS A 44 27.46 11.45 19.27
CA LYS A 44 28.36 11.98 18.24
C LYS A 44 28.78 10.92 17.21
N ASN A 45 28.58 9.64 17.49
CA ASN A 45 28.95 8.55 16.59
C ASN A 45 27.76 8.01 15.78
N ALA A 46 26.53 8.42 16.11
CA ALA A 46 25.33 7.95 15.43
C ALA A 46 25.34 8.35 13.96
N LYS A 47 25.08 7.39 13.08
CA LYS A 47 25.05 7.56 11.62
C LYS A 47 23.65 7.35 11.06
N PHE A 48 23.21 8.30 10.23
CA PHE A 48 21.88 8.38 9.65
C PHE A 48 21.97 8.28 8.12
N LEU A 49 21.15 7.42 7.53
CA LEU A 49 20.98 7.30 6.09
C LEU A 49 19.54 7.62 5.68
N GLU A 50 19.37 8.53 4.73
CA GLU A 50 18.12 8.69 3.98
C GLU A 50 18.26 8.09 2.57
N PRO A 51 17.73 6.87 2.33
CA PRO A 51 17.70 6.31 0.98
C PRO A 51 16.49 6.88 0.24
N GLY A 52 16.74 7.50 -0.92
CA GLY A 52 15.70 8.15 -1.70
C GLY A 52 15.43 9.60 -1.29
N CYS A 53 16.49 10.37 -0.97
CA CYS A 53 16.42 11.78 -0.68
C CYS A 53 15.70 12.54 -1.81
N LYS A 54 14.63 13.25 -1.46
CA LYS A 54 13.92 14.15 -2.38
C LYS A 54 14.38 15.59 -2.15
N SER A 55 13.90 16.20 -1.06
CA SER A 55 14.30 17.55 -0.64
C SER A 55 15.37 17.57 0.44
N GLY A 56 15.84 16.41 0.93
CA GLY A 56 16.76 16.31 2.07
C GLY A 56 16.17 16.76 3.40
N VAL A 57 14.83 16.84 3.50
CA VAL A 57 14.14 17.36 4.69
C VAL A 57 14.37 16.50 5.93
N PHE A 58 14.49 15.17 5.80
CA PHE A 58 14.82 14.30 6.94
C PHE A 58 16.22 14.61 7.46
N LEU A 59 17.23 14.63 6.58
CA LEU A 59 18.60 14.98 6.94
C LEU A 59 18.71 16.38 7.56
N ARG A 60 17.96 17.36 7.03
CA ARG A 60 17.92 18.72 7.59
C ARG A 60 17.35 18.75 9.01
N GLU A 61 16.23 18.08 9.26
CA GLU A 61 15.63 18.06 10.60
C GLU A 61 16.46 17.23 11.60
N ILE A 62 17.14 16.17 11.14
CA ILE A 62 18.14 15.45 11.94
C ILE A 62 19.30 16.38 12.32
N ALA A 63 19.85 17.12 11.35
CA ALA A 63 20.94 18.08 11.60
C ALA A 63 20.56 19.09 12.68
N LYS A 64 19.33 19.63 12.64
CA LYS A 64 18.82 20.55 13.67
C LYS A 64 18.79 19.92 15.07
N ARG A 65 18.36 18.66 15.19
CA ARG A 65 18.33 17.94 16.47
C ARG A 65 19.75 17.67 17.00
N LEU A 66 20.67 17.23 16.14
CA LEU A 66 22.07 16.98 16.51
C LEU A 66 22.82 18.27 16.85
N LEU A 67 22.55 19.38 16.15
CA LEU A 67 23.18 20.67 16.43
C LEU A 67 22.91 21.17 17.85
N VAL A 68 21.72 20.88 18.39
CA VAL A 68 21.36 21.15 19.79
C VAL A 68 21.90 20.05 20.71
N GLY A 69 21.66 18.79 20.37
CA GLY A 69 22.00 17.67 21.26
C GLY A 69 23.49 17.44 21.48
N LEU A 70 24.35 17.93 20.58
CA LEU A 70 25.81 17.80 20.66
C LEU A 70 26.51 19.06 21.18
N GLU A 71 25.80 20.09 21.66
CA GLU A 71 26.40 21.33 22.18
C GLU A 71 27.40 21.07 23.31
N GLU A 72 27.09 20.18 24.24
CA GLU A 72 28.00 19.82 25.34
C GLU A 72 29.22 19.03 24.86
N ALA A 73 29.04 18.14 23.88
CA ALA A 73 30.07 17.24 23.40
C ALA A 73 31.04 17.90 22.40
N ILE A 74 30.54 18.85 21.61
CA ILE A 74 31.31 19.62 20.62
C ILE A 74 30.88 21.09 20.73
N PRO A 75 31.44 21.87 21.69
CA PRO A 75 30.97 23.23 21.98
C PRO A 75 31.12 24.21 20.81
N ASP A 76 32.24 24.12 20.09
CA ASP A 76 32.46 24.96 18.91
C ASP A 76 31.44 24.65 17.81
N ARG A 77 30.73 25.69 17.38
CA ARG A 77 29.59 25.54 16.46
C ARG A 77 30.03 25.06 15.08
N GLN A 78 31.12 25.60 14.54
CA GLN A 78 31.58 25.23 13.20
C GLN A 78 32.13 23.80 13.19
N SER A 79 32.91 23.42 14.20
CA SER A 79 33.37 22.04 14.38
C SER A 79 32.22 21.06 14.52
N ARG A 80 31.15 21.43 15.25
CA ARG A 80 29.94 20.63 15.40
C ARG A 80 29.17 20.47 14.08
N ILE A 81 29.01 21.56 13.32
CA ILE A 81 28.45 21.56 11.97
C ILE A 81 29.23 20.57 11.08
N ASN A 82 30.55 20.75 10.97
CA ASN A 82 31.40 19.89 10.15
C ASN A 82 31.29 18.43 10.56
N HIS A 83 31.34 18.15 11.85
CA HIS A 83 31.21 16.80 12.37
C HIS A 83 29.88 16.16 11.98
N ILE A 84 28.75 16.85 12.17
CA ILE A 84 27.42 16.34 11.83
C ILE A 84 27.33 16.04 10.33
N PHE A 85 27.66 17.02 9.48
CA PHE A 85 27.47 16.86 8.04
C PHE A 85 28.44 15.86 7.42
N MET A 86 29.69 15.80 7.89
CA MET A 86 30.72 14.93 7.31
C MET A 86 30.71 13.50 7.87
N ASN A 87 30.29 13.30 9.12
CA ASN A 87 30.45 12.00 9.81
C ASN A 87 29.15 11.33 10.22
N GLN A 88 28.01 12.04 10.21
CA GLN A 88 26.74 11.51 10.72
C GLN A 88 25.61 11.45 9.69
N LEU A 89 25.59 12.34 8.69
CA LEU A 89 24.47 12.43 7.73
C LEU A 89 24.85 11.92 6.35
N TYR A 90 24.06 10.99 5.82
CA TYR A 90 24.27 10.37 4.51
C TYR A 90 22.95 10.28 3.73
N GLY A 91 23.00 10.51 2.43
CA GLY A 91 21.82 10.51 1.56
C GLY A 91 22.08 9.97 0.17
N LEU A 92 21.12 9.22 -0.35
CA LEU A 92 21.08 8.81 -1.77
C LEU A 92 19.88 9.48 -2.42
N ALA A 93 20.12 10.45 -3.29
CA ALA A 93 19.05 11.09 -4.04
C ALA A 93 18.55 10.20 -5.20
N ILE A 94 17.38 10.50 -5.73
CA ILE A 94 16.69 9.68 -6.74
C ILE A 94 16.84 10.20 -8.17
N THR A 95 17.21 11.46 -8.31
CA THR A 95 17.45 12.19 -9.57
C THR A 95 18.52 13.24 -9.32
N GLU A 96 19.10 13.79 -10.40
CA GLU A 96 20.05 14.89 -10.26
C GLU A 96 19.42 16.13 -9.62
N LEU A 97 18.17 16.44 -9.98
CA LEU A 97 17.41 17.56 -9.40
C LEU A 97 17.21 17.38 -7.89
N THR A 98 16.79 16.20 -7.44
CA THR A 98 16.59 15.93 -6.01
C THR A 98 17.90 15.95 -5.24
N ALA A 99 19.03 15.57 -5.86
CA ALA A 99 20.35 15.72 -5.26
C ALA A 99 20.67 17.21 -4.99
N LEU A 100 20.47 18.07 -5.99
CA LEU A 100 20.68 19.51 -5.87
C LEU A 100 19.77 20.15 -4.82
N LEU A 101 18.48 19.78 -4.79
CA LEU A 101 17.52 20.25 -3.78
C LEU A 101 17.89 19.80 -2.37
N SER A 102 18.33 18.55 -2.22
CA SER A 102 18.77 17.98 -0.95
C SER A 102 20.02 18.70 -0.44
N ARG A 103 21.06 18.87 -1.28
CA ARG A 103 22.27 19.63 -0.92
C ARG A 103 21.92 21.08 -0.55
N ARG A 104 21.06 21.75 -1.32
CA ARG A 104 20.62 23.12 -0.99
C ARG A 104 19.89 23.19 0.35
N SER A 105 19.09 22.18 0.69
CA SER A 105 18.33 22.16 1.95
C SER A 105 19.18 21.80 3.17
N VAL A 106 20.18 20.94 3.00
CA VAL A 106 20.99 20.40 4.09
C VAL A 106 22.28 21.20 4.28
N TYR A 107 23.00 21.51 3.21
CA TYR A 107 24.26 22.25 3.23
C TYR A 107 24.10 23.75 2.97
N CYS A 108 22.88 24.22 2.67
CA CYS A 108 22.63 25.59 2.19
C CYS A 108 23.35 25.94 0.87
N SER A 109 23.82 24.96 0.12
CA SER A 109 24.55 25.15 -1.14
C SER A 109 24.22 24.06 -2.16
N LYS A 110 24.39 24.36 -3.46
CA LYS A 110 24.20 23.37 -4.54
C LYS A 110 25.27 22.28 -4.52
N THR A 111 26.48 22.65 -4.10
CA THR A 111 27.62 21.74 -3.88
C THR A 111 28.07 21.85 -2.42
N ALA A 112 28.54 20.73 -1.86
CA ALA A 112 28.94 20.63 -0.46
C ALA A 112 30.24 21.40 -0.14
N ASP A 113 31.12 21.55 -1.13
CA ASP A 113 32.39 22.29 -1.09
C ASP A 113 32.28 23.76 -1.55
N GLY A 114 31.08 24.21 -1.92
CA GLY A 114 30.87 25.55 -2.45
C GLY A 114 30.99 26.63 -1.36
N LYS A 115 31.37 27.85 -1.74
CA LYS A 115 31.52 29.01 -0.83
C LYS A 115 30.28 29.38 0.01
N TYR A 116 29.11 28.85 -0.34
CA TYR A 116 27.85 29.07 0.39
C TYR A 116 27.47 27.88 1.29
N SER A 117 28.29 26.83 1.30
CA SER A 117 28.08 25.67 2.17
C SER A 117 28.26 26.11 3.62
N VAL A 118 27.35 25.66 4.50
CA VAL A 118 27.52 25.86 5.95
C VAL A 118 28.62 24.97 6.52
N CYS A 119 28.97 23.89 5.84
CA CYS A 119 30.04 22.97 6.22
C CYS A 119 31.29 23.32 5.40
N ASP A 120 32.35 23.78 6.07
CA ASP A 120 33.61 24.20 5.45
C ASP A 120 34.67 23.08 5.40
N GLY A 121 34.32 21.87 5.84
CA GLY A 121 35.20 20.70 5.81
C GLY A 121 35.08 19.81 4.56
N PHE A 122 34.11 20.01 3.68
CA PHE A 122 33.98 19.19 2.46
C PHE A 122 35.00 19.63 1.39
N SER A 123 35.64 18.64 0.77
CA SER A 123 36.52 18.82 -0.40
C SER A 123 35.94 18.23 -1.69
N ASP A 124 34.72 17.67 -1.62
CA ASP A 124 34.01 17.04 -2.71
C ASP A 124 32.66 17.75 -2.91
N PRO A 125 32.22 18.02 -4.15
CA PRO A 125 31.01 18.79 -4.43
C PRO A 125 29.71 18.08 -4.03
N GLU A 126 29.71 16.75 -3.89
CA GLU A 126 28.53 16.00 -3.45
C GLU A 126 28.49 15.85 -1.92
N GLY A 127 29.67 15.78 -1.30
CA GLY A 127 29.79 15.44 0.11
C GLY A 127 29.12 14.09 0.38
N ASN A 128 28.31 14.02 1.43
CA ASN A 128 27.61 12.78 1.78
C ASN A 128 26.20 12.63 1.16
N ILE A 129 25.78 13.56 0.28
CA ILE A 129 24.49 13.49 -0.42
C ILE A 129 24.76 13.38 -1.92
N ARG A 130 24.70 12.14 -2.42
CA ARG A 130 25.09 11.81 -3.79
C ARG A 130 23.93 11.32 -4.65
N PHE A 131 24.14 11.38 -5.96
CA PHE A 131 23.28 10.75 -6.95
C PHE A 131 24.14 10.07 -8.01
N ASN A 132 24.00 8.75 -8.13
CA ASN A 132 24.60 8.00 -9.21
C ASN A 132 23.54 7.59 -10.22
N ARG A 133 23.68 8.06 -11.47
CA ARG A 133 22.85 7.59 -12.58
C ARG A 133 23.24 6.15 -12.94
N ILE A 134 22.44 5.19 -12.50
CA ILE A 134 22.66 3.76 -12.76
C ILE A 134 21.70 3.24 -13.85
N LYS A 135 22.06 2.08 -14.44
CA LYS A 135 21.28 1.41 -15.49
C LYS A 135 20.55 0.19 -14.95
N HIS A 136 19.35 -0.05 -15.47
CA HIS A 136 18.62 -1.30 -15.23
C HIS A 136 19.39 -2.51 -15.74
N THR A 137 19.28 -3.64 -15.03
CA THR A 137 19.78 -4.94 -15.50
C THR A 137 18.61 -5.80 -15.97
N TRP A 138 18.54 -6.07 -17.27
CA TRP A 138 17.40 -6.73 -17.91
C TRP A 138 17.52 -8.26 -17.87
N LYS A 139 16.45 -8.94 -17.45
CA LYS A 139 16.28 -10.40 -17.52
C LYS A 139 14.84 -10.72 -17.88
N GLY A 140 14.62 -11.45 -18.98
CA GLY A 140 13.27 -11.84 -19.42
C GLY A 140 12.34 -10.66 -19.72
N GLY A 141 12.87 -9.55 -20.25
CA GLY A 141 12.07 -8.35 -20.57
C GLY A 141 11.78 -7.41 -19.39
N HIS A 142 12.21 -7.76 -18.18
CA HIS A 142 12.03 -6.95 -16.96
C HIS A 142 13.37 -6.67 -16.26
N CYS A 143 13.44 -5.59 -15.47
CA CYS A 143 14.60 -5.34 -14.61
C CYS A 143 14.63 -6.36 -13.48
N LYS A 144 15.78 -7.01 -13.24
CA LYS A 144 15.91 -8.04 -12.19
C LYS A 144 15.73 -7.51 -10.76
N TYR A 145 15.86 -6.20 -10.56
CA TYR A 145 15.82 -5.57 -9.23
C TYR A 145 14.44 -4.97 -8.90
N CYS A 146 13.94 -4.09 -9.77
CA CYS A 146 12.69 -3.35 -9.54
C CYS A 146 11.49 -3.86 -10.36
N GLY A 147 11.69 -4.83 -11.26
CA GLY A 147 10.61 -5.37 -12.09
C GLY A 147 10.16 -4.48 -13.24
N ALA A 148 10.73 -3.28 -13.39
CA ALA A 148 10.44 -2.35 -14.48
C ALA A 148 10.47 -3.04 -15.84
N ALA A 149 9.49 -2.75 -16.71
CA ALA A 149 9.44 -3.34 -18.04
C ALA A 149 10.49 -2.67 -18.95
N LYS A 150 11.26 -3.48 -19.68
CA LYS A 150 12.28 -2.98 -20.62
C LYS A 150 11.68 -2.06 -21.67
N ALA A 151 10.47 -2.37 -22.15
CA ALA A 151 9.75 -1.57 -23.14
C ALA A 151 9.53 -0.11 -22.70
N SER A 152 9.41 0.15 -21.39
CA SER A 152 9.11 1.48 -20.84
C SER A 152 10.30 2.21 -20.23
N TYR A 153 11.32 1.45 -19.80
CA TYR A 153 12.44 1.98 -19.02
C TYR A 153 13.81 1.79 -19.68
N ALA A 154 13.89 1.19 -20.87
CA ALA A 154 15.09 1.23 -21.72
C ALA A 154 15.15 2.55 -22.49
N ARG A 155 15.35 3.65 -21.77
CA ARG A 155 15.40 5.01 -22.32
C ARG A 155 16.85 5.42 -22.63
N GLY A 156 17.01 6.42 -23.50
CA GLY A 156 18.31 7.01 -23.85
C GLY A 156 18.94 7.81 -22.70
N ASP A 157 20.08 8.44 -22.96
CA ASP A 157 20.81 9.21 -21.95
C ASP A 157 20.15 10.55 -21.57
N GLU A 158 19.15 10.99 -22.32
CA GLU A 158 18.43 12.24 -22.10
C GLU A 158 17.37 12.18 -20.99
N LEU A 159 16.99 10.98 -20.55
CA LEU A 159 15.96 10.78 -19.51
C LEU A 159 16.55 10.09 -18.28
N GLU A 160 15.98 10.41 -17.12
CA GLU A 160 16.27 9.71 -15.88
C GLU A 160 15.89 8.23 -16.00
N THR A 161 16.74 7.35 -15.45
CA THR A 161 16.56 5.90 -15.61
C THR A 161 15.52 5.36 -14.64
N HIS A 162 15.26 6.07 -13.54
CA HIS A 162 14.50 5.59 -12.37
C HIS A 162 15.02 4.23 -11.84
N ALA A 163 16.27 3.90 -12.14
CA ALA A 163 17.00 2.86 -11.43
C ALA A 163 17.64 3.51 -10.21
N TYR A 164 17.11 3.22 -9.02
CA TYR A 164 17.64 3.80 -7.78
C TYR A 164 18.78 2.97 -7.22
N GLU A 165 19.94 3.61 -7.00
CA GLU A 165 21.19 3.00 -6.51
C GLU A 165 20.94 2.05 -5.34
N PHE A 166 20.16 2.50 -4.35
CA PHE A 166 19.90 1.74 -3.13
C PHE A 166 19.33 0.33 -3.37
N ILE A 167 18.38 0.19 -4.31
CA ILE A 167 17.68 -1.09 -4.55
C ILE A 167 18.21 -1.86 -5.78
N HIS A 168 19.19 -1.32 -6.49
CA HIS A 168 19.79 -1.93 -7.69
C HIS A 168 21.20 -2.46 -7.45
N ASP A 169 21.51 -2.76 -6.18
CA ASP A 169 22.73 -3.42 -5.76
C ASP A 169 22.38 -4.71 -4.98
N GLU A 170 23.05 -5.81 -5.31
CA GLU A 170 22.91 -7.07 -4.57
C GLU A 170 23.63 -7.01 -3.23
N ASN A 171 24.65 -6.15 -3.10
CA ASN A 171 25.43 -5.94 -1.90
C ASN A 171 25.37 -4.48 -1.42
N PRO A 172 24.30 -4.08 -0.70
CA PRO A 172 24.15 -2.71 -0.23
C PRO A 172 25.27 -2.25 0.72
N GLU A 173 25.97 -3.16 1.40
CA GLU A 173 27.13 -2.81 2.23
C GLU A 173 28.27 -2.22 1.39
N GLY A 174 28.39 -2.61 0.11
CA GLY A 174 29.38 -2.09 -0.82
C GLY A 174 29.19 -0.61 -1.18
N VAL A 175 27.96 -0.10 -1.07
CA VAL A 175 27.58 1.28 -1.43
C VAL A 175 28.23 2.31 -0.50
N PHE A 176 28.29 2.02 0.80
CA PHE A 176 28.82 2.95 1.81
C PHE A 176 30.03 2.40 2.59
N LYS A 177 30.33 1.09 2.51
CA LYS A 177 31.40 0.43 3.27
C LYS A 177 31.41 0.78 4.77
N MET A 178 30.23 1.05 5.34
CA MET A 178 30.05 1.45 6.73
C MET A 178 28.67 1.00 7.24
N LYS A 179 28.48 1.05 8.56
CA LYS A 179 27.21 0.75 9.22
C LYS A 179 26.48 2.04 9.57
N PHE A 180 25.15 1.97 9.52
CA PHE A 180 24.24 3.05 9.92
C PHE A 180 23.48 2.63 11.18
N ASP A 181 23.32 3.56 12.10
CA ASP A 181 22.47 3.35 13.28
C ASP A 181 21.01 3.55 12.94
N VAL A 182 20.71 4.49 12.04
CA VAL A 182 19.35 4.82 11.64
C VAL A 182 19.24 4.88 10.12
N ILE A 183 18.28 4.15 9.56
CA ILE A 183 17.84 4.34 8.18
C ILE A 183 16.43 4.91 8.21
N ILE A 184 16.22 6.06 7.56
CA ILE A 184 14.96 6.80 7.66
C ILE A 184 14.58 7.51 6.37
N GLY A 185 13.30 7.58 6.03
CA GLY A 185 12.89 8.42 4.91
C GLY A 185 11.48 8.17 4.38
N ASN A 186 11.22 8.73 3.21
CA ASN A 186 10.02 8.50 2.42
C ASN A 186 10.46 8.02 1.02
N PRO A 187 10.60 6.70 0.80
CA PRO A 187 11.06 6.18 -0.49
C PRO A 187 10.07 6.48 -1.62
N PRO A 188 10.49 6.38 -2.89
CA PRO A 188 9.56 6.32 -4.02
C PRO A 188 8.57 5.17 -3.85
N TYR A 189 7.30 5.38 -4.19
CA TYR A 189 6.25 4.38 -3.95
C TYR A 189 6.12 3.37 -5.08
N GLN A 190 6.16 3.82 -6.32
CA GLN A 190 5.89 2.96 -7.47
C GLN A 190 6.68 3.41 -8.70
N LEU A 191 6.74 2.52 -9.70
CA LEU A 191 7.17 2.84 -11.06
C LEU A 191 5.95 2.77 -11.98
N GLY A 192 5.71 3.83 -12.74
CA GLY A 192 4.63 3.90 -13.72
C GLY A 192 4.77 2.89 -14.86
N SER A 193 3.65 2.36 -15.35
CA SER A 193 3.63 1.56 -16.59
C SER A 193 3.18 2.42 -17.78
N ASP A 194 3.87 2.35 -18.93
CA ASP A 194 3.42 3.08 -20.14
C ASP A 194 2.07 2.55 -20.62
N GLY A 195 1.01 3.34 -20.42
CA GLY A 195 -0.35 3.03 -20.89
C GLY A 195 -1.02 1.83 -20.20
N GLY A 196 -0.36 1.21 -19.21
CA GLY A 196 -0.92 0.18 -18.36
C GLY A 196 -1.63 0.76 -17.13
N THR A 197 -2.54 0.00 -16.54
CA THR A 197 -3.28 0.37 -15.31
C THR A 197 -2.61 -0.15 -14.03
N ARG A 198 -1.36 -0.62 -14.09
CA ARG A 198 -0.71 -1.36 -12.99
C ARG A 198 0.69 -0.85 -12.71
N ASP A 199 0.78 0.06 -11.75
CA ASP A 199 2.05 0.52 -11.21
C ASP A 199 2.70 -0.55 -10.34
N ILE A 200 4.03 -0.68 -10.46
CA ILE A 200 4.81 -1.67 -9.70
C ILE A 200 5.25 -1.03 -8.38
N PRO A 201 4.85 -1.55 -7.21
CA PRO A 201 5.33 -1.01 -5.95
C PRO A 201 6.83 -1.26 -5.81
N ILE A 202 7.55 -0.24 -5.37
CA ILE A 202 9.01 -0.30 -5.14
C ILE A 202 9.41 0.10 -3.72
N TYR A 203 8.53 0.74 -2.94
CA TYR A 203 8.81 1.10 -1.55
C TYR A 203 9.18 -0.12 -0.69
N ASN A 204 8.60 -1.28 -0.98
CA ASN A 204 8.91 -2.53 -0.30
C ASN A 204 10.37 -2.94 -0.52
N LYS A 205 10.95 -2.65 -1.69
CA LYS A 205 12.36 -2.92 -1.99
C LYS A 205 13.30 -2.03 -1.17
N PHE A 206 12.92 -0.78 -0.93
CA PHE A 206 13.67 0.09 -0.02
C PHE A 206 13.65 -0.43 1.42
N VAL A 207 12.50 -0.87 1.92
CA VAL A 207 12.39 -1.44 3.28
C VAL A 207 13.19 -2.74 3.38
N GLU A 208 13.05 -3.66 2.42
CA GLU A 208 13.79 -4.92 2.37
C GLU A 208 15.31 -4.68 2.36
N GLN A 209 15.78 -3.74 1.53
CA GLN A 209 17.20 -3.42 1.45
C GLN A 209 17.72 -2.72 2.72
N ALA A 210 16.93 -1.82 3.30
CA ALA A 210 17.28 -1.18 4.57
C ALA A 210 17.41 -2.20 5.71
N LYS A 211 16.52 -3.19 5.79
CA LYS A 211 16.65 -4.30 6.76
C LYS A 211 17.94 -5.10 6.56
N LYS A 212 18.39 -5.34 5.31
CA LYS A 212 19.65 -6.05 5.02
C LYS A 212 20.89 -5.32 5.54
N LEU A 213 20.88 -3.97 5.50
CA LEU A 213 21.94 -3.15 6.09
C LEU A 213 21.97 -3.23 7.64
N ASN A 214 20.96 -3.89 8.22
CA ASN A 214 20.88 -4.20 9.64
C ASN A 214 21.12 -3.00 10.57
N PRO A 215 20.46 -1.84 10.34
CA PRO A 215 20.62 -0.68 11.21
C PRO A 215 20.10 -0.96 12.61
N ARG A 216 20.39 -0.09 13.58
CA ARG A 216 19.76 -0.22 14.90
C ARG A 216 18.27 0.13 14.82
N PHE A 217 17.94 1.18 14.07
CA PHE A 217 16.56 1.63 13.84
C PHE A 217 16.27 1.83 12.35
N LEU A 218 15.07 1.46 11.95
CA LEU A 218 14.53 1.72 10.62
C LEU A 218 13.15 2.37 10.74
N SER A 219 12.94 3.49 10.05
CA SER A 219 11.64 4.14 9.98
C SER A 219 11.35 4.69 8.60
N MET A 220 10.26 4.29 7.97
CA MET A 220 9.91 4.80 6.65
C MET A 220 8.42 5.14 6.56
N ILE A 221 8.11 6.20 5.80
CA ILE A 221 6.74 6.49 5.35
C ILE A 221 6.47 5.65 4.10
N ILE A 222 5.46 4.78 4.12
CA ILE A 222 5.12 3.89 3.01
C ILE A 222 3.59 3.81 2.82
N PRO A 223 3.08 3.46 1.62
CA PRO A 223 1.65 3.28 1.39
C PRO A 223 1.08 2.12 2.20
N SER A 224 -0.04 2.30 2.91
CA SER A 224 -0.63 1.27 3.80
C SER A 224 -1.21 0.06 3.06
N ARG A 225 -1.26 0.08 1.73
CA ARG A 225 -1.82 -1.04 0.94
C ARG A 225 -1.14 -2.39 1.20
N TRP A 226 0.13 -2.41 1.62
CA TRP A 226 0.83 -3.66 1.96
C TRP A 226 0.13 -4.44 3.08
N MET A 227 -0.61 -3.75 3.96
CA MET A 227 -1.23 -4.31 5.16
C MET A 227 -2.24 -5.44 4.89
N ALA A 228 -2.95 -5.42 3.75
CA ALA A 228 -3.92 -6.46 3.42
C ALA A 228 -4.00 -6.83 1.93
N SER A 229 -3.32 -6.11 1.04
CA SER A 229 -3.41 -6.32 -0.40
C SER A 229 -2.16 -5.83 -1.13
N GLY A 230 -2.29 -5.61 -2.43
CA GLY A 230 -1.25 -5.07 -3.30
C GLY A 230 -0.52 -6.13 -4.12
N LEU A 231 -0.37 -5.82 -5.40
CA LEU A 231 0.28 -6.67 -6.38
C LEU A 231 1.75 -6.86 -6.01
N GLY A 232 2.20 -8.12 -5.88
CA GLY A 232 3.59 -8.44 -5.55
C GLY A 232 3.99 -8.17 -4.09
N LEU A 233 3.05 -7.86 -3.20
CA LEU A 233 3.33 -7.49 -1.80
C LEU A 233 3.04 -8.61 -0.78
N SER A 234 2.63 -9.81 -1.19
CA SER A 234 2.28 -10.88 -0.24
C SER A 234 3.45 -11.29 0.65
N GLU A 235 4.63 -11.54 0.08
CA GLU A 235 5.84 -11.89 0.86
C GLU A 235 6.34 -10.72 1.71
N PHE A 236 6.27 -9.49 1.16
CA PHE A 236 6.62 -8.29 1.91
C PHE A 236 5.69 -8.12 3.12
N ARG A 237 4.37 -8.25 2.94
CA ARG A 237 3.38 -8.21 4.01
C ARG A 237 3.69 -9.26 5.08
N ARG A 238 3.87 -10.52 4.68
CA ARG A 238 4.20 -11.62 5.57
C ARG A 238 5.45 -11.30 6.40
N SER A 239 6.54 -10.89 5.76
CA SER A 239 7.80 -10.54 6.46
C SER A 239 7.71 -9.29 7.34
N MET A 240 6.75 -8.41 7.11
CA MET A 240 6.49 -7.27 8.00
C MET A 240 5.63 -7.68 9.19
N LEU A 241 4.55 -8.45 8.98
CA LEU A 241 3.64 -8.88 10.04
C LEU A 241 4.28 -9.89 11.00
N GLU A 242 5.15 -10.77 10.51
CA GLU A 242 5.87 -11.77 11.32
C GLU A 242 7.06 -11.16 12.08
N ASP A 243 7.52 -9.95 11.73
CA ASP A 243 8.71 -9.34 12.33
C ASP A 243 8.37 -8.60 13.64
N ARG A 244 8.64 -9.26 14.76
CA ARG A 244 8.41 -8.78 16.14
C ARG A 244 9.22 -7.54 16.52
N ARG A 245 10.14 -7.09 15.65
CA ARG A 245 10.93 -5.87 15.81
C ARG A 245 10.24 -4.61 15.30
N ILE A 246 9.08 -4.73 14.63
CA ILE A 246 8.23 -3.56 14.36
C ILE A 246 7.56 -3.14 15.68
N ARG A 247 8.13 -2.15 16.35
CA ARG A 247 7.69 -1.70 17.69
C ARG A 247 6.59 -0.65 17.63
N LYS A 248 6.51 0.12 16.55
CA LYS A 248 5.48 1.16 16.38
C LYS A 248 4.96 1.19 14.97
N LEU A 249 3.66 1.42 14.81
CA LEU A 249 3.00 1.60 13.52
C LEU A 249 1.95 2.71 13.65
N VAL A 250 2.14 3.80 12.91
CA VAL A 250 1.16 4.88 12.81
C VAL A 250 0.54 4.86 11.42
N ASP A 251 -0.75 4.55 11.34
CA ASP A 251 -1.51 4.43 10.09
C ASP A 251 -2.40 5.65 9.87
N TYR A 252 -2.37 6.18 8.65
CA TYR A 252 -3.23 7.24 8.14
C TYR A 252 -4.04 6.69 6.98
N PRO A 253 -5.26 6.17 7.21
CA PRO A 253 -6.11 5.67 6.13
C PRO A 253 -6.46 6.71 5.07
N ILE A 254 -6.43 8.00 5.43
CA ILE A 254 -6.65 9.14 4.55
C ILE A 254 -5.29 9.81 4.30
N ALA A 255 -4.71 9.58 3.13
CA ALA A 255 -3.34 10.03 2.84
C ALA A 255 -3.19 11.55 2.78
N SER A 256 -4.26 12.27 2.45
CA SER A 256 -4.27 13.74 2.38
C SER A 256 -4.07 14.43 3.73
N GLU A 257 -4.26 13.72 4.85
CA GLU A 257 -3.91 14.19 6.20
C GLU A 257 -2.39 14.28 6.42
N VAL A 258 -1.61 13.53 5.64
CA VAL A 258 -0.14 13.53 5.67
C VAL A 258 0.42 14.35 4.51
N PHE A 259 -0.18 14.22 3.33
CA PHE A 259 0.26 14.85 2.10
C PHE A 259 -0.92 15.61 1.45
N PRO A 260 -1.13 16.90 1.81
CA PRO A 260 -2.24 17.68 1.27
C PRO A 260 -2.28 17.68 -0.26
N GLY A 261 -3.44 17.38 -0.84
CA GLY A 261 -3.62 17.31 -2.31
C GLY A 261 -3.14 16.03 -2.99
N VAL A 262 -2.58 15.07 -2.23
CA VAL A 262 -2.11 13.78 -2.78
C VAL A 262 -3.08 12.66 -2.41
N GLU A 263 -3.56 11.94 -3.43
CA GLU A 263 -4.46 10.80 -3.24
C GLU A 263 -3.68 9.47 -3.33
N ILE A 264 -3.59 8.76 -2.20
CA ILE A 264 -2.95 7.43 -2.14
C ILE A 264 -3.98 6.43 -1.64
N LYS A 265 -4.55 5.65 -2.57
CA LYS A 265 -5.56 4.63 -2.25
C LYS A 265 -5.03 3.64 -1.21
N GLY A 266 -5.78 3.51 -0.13
CA GLY A 266 -5.48 2.67 1.02
C GLY A 266 -4.81 3.41 2.18
N GLY A 267 -4.36 4.65 1.98
CA GLY A 267 -3.67 5.44 3.00
C GLY A 267 -2.16 5.30 2.98
N VAL A 268 -1.50 5.92 3.95
CA VAL A 268 -0.06 5.85 4.20
C VAL A 268 0.19 5.55 5.68
N CYS A 269 1.31 4.94 5.99
CA CYS A 269 1.74 4.69 7.35
C CYS A 269 3.22 5.03 7.51
N TYR A 270 3.64 5.22 8.74
CA TYR A 270 5.05 5.12 9.10
C TYR A 270 5.22 4.21 10.31
N PHE A 271 6.39 3.58 10.41
CA PHE A 271 6.65 2.57 11.42
C PHE A 271 8.02 2.78 12.07
N LEU A 272 8.23 2.18 13.23
CA LEU A 272 9.55 2.01 13.84
C LEU A 272 9.87 0.52 13.88
N TRP A 273 10.94 0.12 13.22
CA TRP A 273 11.60 -1.16 13.40
C TRP A 273 12.87 -0.97 14.23
N ASP A 274 13.01 -1.74 15.30
CA ASP A 274 14.09 -1.67 16.27
C ASP A 274 14.77 -3.03 16.34
N ARG A 275 15.98 -3.13 15.77
CA ARG A 275 16.70 -4.40 15.58
C ARG A 275 16.86 -5.18 16.89
N ASP A 276 17.15 -4.45 17.96
CA ASP A 276 17.62 -5.00 19.23
C ASP A 276 16.47 -5.17 20.24
N ASN A 277 15.22 -5.00 19.80
CA ASN A 277 14.04 -5.03 20.66
C ASN A 277 12.91 -5.81 19.97
N GLU A 278 12.40 -6.86 20.60
CA GLU A 278 11.28 -7.66 20.10
C GLU A 278 10.07 -7.55 21.04
N GLY A 279 8.85 -7.63 20.48
CA GLY A 279 7.63 -7.68 21.29
C GLY A 279 6.36 -7.24 20.54
N ASN A 280 5.36 -6.75 21.28
CA ASN A 280 4.13 -6.20 20.69
C ASN A 280 4.35 -4.81 20.08
N CYS A 281 3.67 -4.52 18.98
CA CYS A 281 3.71 -3.24 18.28
C CYS A 281 2.72 -2.26 18.93
N GLU A 282 3.15 -1.01 19.17
CA GLU A 282 2.25 0.10 19.47
C GLU A 282 1.61 0.60 18.18
N VAL A 283 0.30 0.37 18.05
CA VAL A 283 -0.47 0.78 16.88
C VAL A 283 -1.25 2.05 17.18
N VAL A 284 -1.10 3.06 16.32
CA VAL A 284 -1.89 4.30 16.33
C VAL A 284 -2.57 4.44 14.98
N THR A 285 -3.87 4.72 14.97
CA THR A 285 -4.60 5.06 13.74
C THR A 285 -5.05 6.51 13.81
N VAL A 286 -4.76 7.29 12.77
CA VAL A 286 -5.18 8.69 12.67
C VAL A 286 -6.13 8.83 11.48
N ARG A 287 -7.35 9.28 11.74
CA ARG A 287 -8.37 9.46 10.71
C ARG A 287 -9.22 10.69 11.00
N GLY A 288 -9.31 11.61 10.05
CA GLY A 288 -10.11 12.83 10.18
C GLY A 288 -9.71 13.67 11.39
N GLY A 289 -8.40 13.72 11.70
CA GLY A 289 -7.85 14.37 12.89
C GLY A 289 -8.03 13.63 14.21
N ILE A 290 -8.82 12.54 14.24
CA ILE A 290 -9.02 11.71 15.43
C ILE A 290 -7.86 10.71 15.55
N VAL A 291 -7.27 10.64 16.73
CA VAL A 291 -6.19 9.71 17.06
C VAL A 291 -6.77 8.57 17.91
N ASP A 292 -6.63 7.35 17.42
CA ASP A 292 -6.98 6.12 18.12
C ASP A 292 -5.71 5.33 18.49
N GLY A 293 -5.62 4.88 19.74
CA GLY A 293 -4.42 4.28 20.34
C GLY A 293 -3.51 5.26 21.12
N PRO A 294 -2.30 4.86 21.50
CA PRO A 294 -1.61 3.63 21.09
C PRO A 294 -2.21 2.37 21.71
N VAL A 295 -2.36 1.32 20.91
CA VAL A 295 -2.74 -0.02 21.37
C VAL A 295 -1.54 -0.96 21.18
N SER A 296 -1.03 -1.53 22.27
CA SER A 296 0.06 -2.51 22.21
C SER A 296 -0.50 -3.89 21.84
N ARG A 297 -0.16 -4.41 20.66
CA ARG A 297 -0.64 -5.72 20.21
C ARG A 297 0.30 -6.42 19.25
N ASP A 298 0.08 -7.72 19.09
CA ASP A 298 0.67 -8.44 17.98
C ASP A 298 -0.04 -8.05 16.67
N ILE A 299 0.75 -7.61 15.68
CA ILE A 299 0.23 -7.25 14.36
C ILE A 299 0.22 -8.45 13.40
N GLY A 300 0.87 -9.55 13.79
CA GLY A 300 0.99 -10.80 13.03
C GLY A 300 -0.04 -11.87 13.37
N VAL A 301 -1.09 -11.56 14.14
CA VAL A 301 -2.17 -12.51 14.51
C VAL A 301 -2.86 -13.09 13.27
N HIS A 302 -2.85 -12.36 12.16
CA HIS A 302 -3.46 -12.75 10.91
C HIS A 302 -2.54 -12.49 9.71
N ASP A 303 -2.87 -13.08 8.56
CA ASP A 303 -2.17 -12.90 7.28
C ASP A 303 -2.37 -11.51 6.65
N VAL A 304 -3.19 -10.67 7.29
CA VAL A 304 -3.36 -9.25 7.00
C VAL A 304 -3.46 -8.47 8.32
N PHE A 305 -3.08 -7.20 8.28
CA PHE A 305 -3.24 -6.31 9.40
C PHE A 305 -4.67 -5.76 9.48
N VAL A 306 -5.38 -6.13 10.54
CA VAL A 306 -6.67 -5.54 10.90
C VAL A 306 -6.39 -4.27 11.68
N ARG A 307 -6.90 -3.12 11.22
CA ARG A 307 -6.58 -1.78 11.75
C ARG A 307 -7.12 -1.55 13.15
N ASP A 308 -8.40 -1.85 13.34
CA ASP A 308 -9.17 -1.50 14.52
C ASP A 308 -9.13 -2.65 15.54
N SER A 309 -8.92 -2.31 16.81
CA SER A 309 -8.78 -3.30 17.89
C SER A 309 -10.12 -3.93 18.25
N LEU A 310 -11.20 -3.14 18.31
CA LEU A 310 -12.55 -3.65 18.56
C LEU A 310 -12.99 -4.58 17.42
N ALA A 311 -12.56 -4.30 16.19
CA ALA A 311 -12.81 -5.19 15.07
C ALA A 311 -12.12 -6.56 15.21
N LEU A 312 -10.96 -6.63 15.87
CA LEU A 312 -10.30 -7.90 16.16
C LEU A 312 -11.08 -8.72 17.18
N ASP A 313 -11.62 -8.08 18.22
CA ASP A 313 -12.41 -8.78 19.25
C ASP A 313 -13.68 -9.37 18.64
N ILE A 314 -14.40 -8.59 17.82
CA ILE A 314 -15.56 -9.06 17.06
C ILE A 314 -15.19 -10.22 16.13
N LEU A 315 -14.08 -10.09 15.39
CA LEU A 315 -13.62 -11.13 14.49
C LEU A 315 -13.28 -12.43 15.25
N ALA A 316 -12.57 -12.34 16.38
CA ALA A 316 -12.21 -13.47 17.21
C ALA A 316 -13.46 -14.20 17.74
N LYS A 317 -14.48 -13.45 18.18
CA LYS A 317 -15.78 -13.98 18.60
C LYS A 317 -16.43 -14.79 17.51
N ILE A 318 -16.55 -14.22 16.30
CA ILE A 318 -17.15 -14.90 15.14
C ILE A 318 -16.36 -16.15 14.76
N GLN A 319 -15.03 -16.07 14.73
CA GLN A 319 -14.16 -17.21 14.38
C GLN A 319 -14.24 -18.35 15.40
N SER A 320 -14.56 -18.07 16.66
CA SER A 320 -14.70 -19.09 17.71
C SER A 320 -15.83 -20.10 17.45
N HIS A 321 -16.80 -19.77 16.58
CA HIS A 321 -17.86 -20.68 16.17
C HIS A 321 -17.39 -21.73 15.14
N ASN A 322 -16.17 -21.61 14.59
CA ASN A 322 -15.54 -22.58 13.69
C ASN A 322 -16.38 -22.93 12.44
N GLU A 323 -17.13 -21.97 11.92
CA GLU A 323 -17.95 -22.19 10.72
C GLU A 323 -17.08 -22.22 9.46
N PRO A 324 -17.43 -23.06 8.46
CA PRO A 324 -16.76 -23.05 7.18
C PRO A 324 -16.79 -21.66 6.53
N SER A 325 -15.72 -21.29 5.84
CA SER A 325 -15.67 -20.01 5.13
C SER A 325 -16.60 -20.05 3.91
N ILE A 326 -17.27 -18.93 3.60
CA ILE A 326 -18.04 -18.77 2.36
C ILE A 326 -17.16 -18.96 1.11
N MET A 327 -15.83 -18.86 1.26
CA MET A 327 -14.90 -19.13 0.18
C MET A 327 -15.10 -20.53 -0.45
N GLU A 328 -15.51 -21.54 0.31
CA GLU A 328 -15.72 -22.90 -0.23
C GLU A 328 -16.78 -22.96 -1.34
N ILE A 329 -17.74 -22.04 -1.33
CA ILE A 329 -18.83 -21.93 -2.32
C ILE A 329 -18.76 -20.63 -3.13
N LEU A 330 -17.67 -19.87 -3.01
CA LEU A 330 -17.38 -18.67 -3.79
C LEU A 330 -16.59 -19.07 -5.04
N SER A 331 -16.71 -18.33 -6.12
CA SER A 331 -15.90 -18.52 -7.33
C SER A 331 -14.44 -18.07 -7.13
N VAL A 332 -13.55 -18.57 -7.98
CA VAL A 332 -12.19 -18.06 -8.18
C VAL A 332 -12.17 -16.92 -9.20
N ASP A 333 -11.02 -16.25 -9.30
CA ASP A 333 -10.82 -15.21 -10.31
C ASP A 333 -10.89 -15.81 -11.72
N LYS A 334 -11.67 -15.18 -12.61
CA LYS A 334 -11.91 -15.66 -13.98
C LYS A 334 -12.41 -17.11 -14.01
N GLU A 335 -13.44 -17.40 -13.21
CA GLU A 335 -14.02 -18.75 -13.11
C GLU A 335 -14.30 -19.37 -14.48
N PHE A 336 -14.96 -18.63 -15.37
CA PHE A 336 -15.27 -19.07 -16.74
C PHE A 336 -14.20 -18.69 -17.79
N GLY A 337 -13.01 -18.27 -17.37
CA GLY A 337 -11.86 -18.01 -18.27
C GLY A 337 -11.75 -16.60 -18.85
N TRP A 338 -12.77 -15.76 -18.72
CA TRP A 338 -12.78 -14.42 -19.34
C TRP A 338 -12.39 -13.26 -18.41
N THR A 339 -11.56 -12.36 -18.93
CA THR A 339 -11.21 -11.06 -18.33
C THR A 339 -12.33 -10.03 -18.51
N SER A 340 -12.28 -8.93 -17.75
CA SER A 340 -13.31 -7.86 -17.79
C SER A 340 -13.43 -7.15 -19.16
N ASN A 341 -12.40 -7.21 -20.00
CA ASN A 341 -12.41 -6.64 -21.36
C ASN A 341 -12.90 -7.63 -22.44
N PHE A 342 -13.36 -8.84 -22.07
CA PHE A 342 -13.91 -9.80 -23.01
C PHE A 342 -15.16 -9.25 -23.73
N ARG A 343 -15.26 -9.49 -25.04
CA ARG A 343 -16.35 -9.00 -25.91
C ARG A 343 -16.94 -10.08 -26.84
N GLY A 344 -16.59 -11.36 -26.64
CA GLY A 344 -17.09 -12.47 -27.46
C GLY A 344 -18.52 -12.93 -27.10
N PHE A 345 -19.41 -11.98 -26.84
CA PHE A 345 -20.82 -12.22 -26.54
C PHE A 345 -21.71 -11.37 -27.45
N HIS A 346 -23.00 -11.68 -27.53
CA HIS A 346 -23.97 -10.94 -28.34
C HIS A 346 -25.22 -10.57 -27.55
N PHE A 347 -25.96 -9.57 -28.03
CA PHE A 347 -27.08 -8.98 -27.29
C PHE A 347 -28.44 -9.66 -27.55
N LYS A 348 -28.55 -10.45 -28.63
CA LYS A 348 -29.79 -11.17 -29.00
C LYS A 348 -29.60 -12.67 -28.79
N GLN A 349 -30.46 -13.28 -27.97
CA GLN A 349 -30.41 -14.71 -27.70
C GLN A 349 -30.57 -15.54 -28.98
N LYS A 350 -29.74 -16.56 -29.12
CA LYS A 350 -29.85 -17.65 -30.10
C LYS A 350 -30.19 -18.95 -29.38
N SER A 351 -30.64 -19.94 -30.14
CA SER A 351 -30.94 -21.26 -29.59
C SER A 351 -29.69 -21.88 -28.96
N GLY A 352 -29.80 -22.35 -27.71
CA GLY A 352 -28.69 -22.98 -26.97
C GLY A 352 -27.74 -22.01 -26.25
N ASP A 353 -27.98 -20.70 -26.32
CA ASP A 353 -27.18 -19.72 -25.60
C ASP A 353 -27.41 -19.73 -24.09
N VAL A 354 -26.39 -19.30 -23.36
CA VAL A 354 -26.38 -19.05 -21.92
C VAL A 354 -26.23 -17.54 -21.65
N PRO A 355 -26.94 -16.99 -20.65
CA PRO A 355 -26.72 -15.61 -20.19
C PRO A 355 -25.28 -15.38 -19.69
N ILE A 356 -24.65 -14.28 -20.13
CA ILE A 356 -23.35 -13.82 -19.63
C ILE A 356 -23.47 -12.43 -18.97
N PHE A 357 -22.94 -12.29 -17.76
CA PHE A 357 -22.86 -11.01 -17.04
C PHE A 357 -21.47 -10.38 -17.16
N TYR A 358 -21.42 -9.09 -17.47
CA TYR A 358 -20.16 -8.39 -17.72
C TYR A 358 -20.19 -6.92 -17.25
N ILE A 359 -19.04 -6.26 -17.38
CA ILE A 359 -18.90 -4.81 -17.27
C ILE A 359 -18.30 -4.25 -18.57
N ASP A 360 -18.91 -3.19 -19.10
CA ASP A 360 -18.39 -2.43 -20.24
C ASP A 360 -18.47 -0.93 -19.94
N ARG A 361 -17.35 -0.23 -20.09
CA ARG A 361 -17.22 1.22 -19.78
C ARG A 361 -17.86 1.61 -18.44
N SER A 362 -17.56 0.85 -17.39
CA SER A 362 -18.10 1.01 -16.02
C SER A 362 -19.61 0.76 -15.87
N LYS A 363 -20.31 0.33 -16.93
CA LYS A 363 -21.70 -0.09 -16.89
C LYS A 363 -21.78 -1.61 -16.84
N ARG A 364 -22.57 -2.12 -15.90
CA ARG A 364 -22.86 -3.55 -15.76
C ARG A 364 -23.97 -3.92 -16.76
N GLY A 365 -23.85 -5.08 -17.38
CA GLY A 365 -24.81 -5.54 -18.37
C GLY A 365 -24.88 -7.07 -18.45
N SER A 366 -25.86 -7.53 -19.20
CA SER A 366 -26.02 -8.93 -19.58
C SER A 366 -26.04 -9.08 -21.10
N GLY A 367 -25.73 -10.28 -21.57
CA GLY A 367 -25.74 -10.68 -22.97
C GLY A 367 -25.88 -12.20 -23.06
N TRP A 368 -25.55 -12.74 -24.22
CA TRP A 368 -25.70 -14.16 -24.52
C TRP A 368 -24.41 -14.69 -25.14
N ILE A 369 -24.09 -15.94 -24.81
CA ILE A 369 -22.92 -16.64 -25.33
C ILE A 369 -23.28 -18.09 -25.63
N GLU A 370 -22.68 -18.66 -26.68
CA GLU A 370 -22.92 -20.05 -27.05
C GLU A 370 -22.37 -20.98 -25.97
N ARG A 371 -23.18 -21.93 -25.50
CA ARG A 371 -22.78 -22.84 -24.41
C ARG A 371 -21.51 -23.64 -24.73
N SER A 372 -21.32 -24.01 -25.99
CA SER A 372 -20.16 -24.77 -26.48
C SER A 372 -18.84 -23.99 -26.37
N SER A 373 -18.89 -22.67 -26.29
CA SER A 373 -17.70 -21.80 -26.14
C SER A 373 -17.21 -21.68 -24.69
N ILE A 374 -17.93 -22.26 -23.74
CA ILE A 374 -17.54 -22.29 -22.33
C ILE A 374 -16.59 -23.47 -22.13
N GLU A 375 -15.31 -23.18 -21.90
CA GLU A 375 -14.27 -24.24 -21.79
C GLU A 375 -13.89 -24.57 -20.34
N LYS A 376 -14.32 -23.74 -19.38
CA LYS A 376 -13.87 -23.80 -17.98
C LYS A 376 -15.05 -23.78 -17.00
N SER A 377 -14.97 -24.60 -15.95
CA SER A 377 -15.94 -24.71 -14.86
C SER A 377 -17.37 -24.96 -15.36
N LEU A 378 -17.51 -25.90 -16.31
CA LEU A 378 -18.78 -26.27 -16.95
C LEU A 378 -19.83 -26.71 -15.93
N GLU A 379 -19.41 -27.39 -14.87
CA GLU A 379 -20.25 -27.82 -13.75
C GLU A 379 -20.92 -26.66 -13.01
N LEU A 380 -20.33 -25.46 -13.06
CA LEU A 380 -20.91 -24.27 -12.42
C LEU A 380 -21.90 -23.54 -13.31
N VAL A 381 -21.94 -23.80 -14.63
CA VAL A 381 -22.86 -23.12 -15.56
C VAL A 381 -24.31 -23.29 -15.11
N ASP A 382 -24.69 -24.50 -14.71
CA ASP A 382 -26.05 -24.88 -14.35
C ASP A 382 -26.39 -24.70 -12.86
N THR A 383 -25.59 -23.92 -12.12
CA THR A 383 -25.85 -23.56 -10.72
C THR A 383 -26.55 -22.20 -10.60
N TRP A 384 -27.35 -22.03 -9.56
CA TRP A 384 -27.82 -20.70 -9.17
C TRP A 384 -26.66 -19.90 -8.61
N LYS A 385 -26.56 -18.62 -8.98
CA LYS A 385 -25.43 -17.78 -8.59
C LYS A 385 -25.91 -16.50 -7.93
N VAL A 386 -25.20 -16.05 -6.91
CA VAL A 386 -25.32 -14.69 -6.39
C VAL A 386 -24.09 -13.91 -6.81
N MET A 387 -24.28 -13.03 -7.79
CA MET A 387 -23.22 -12.24 -8.41
C MET A 387 -22.83 -11.09 -7.50
N ILE A 388 -21.53 -10.94 -7.25
CA ILE A 388 -20.94 -9.88 -6.43
C ILE A 388 -19.95 -9.09 -7.28
N PRO A 389 -20.15 -7.78 -7.49
CA PRO A 389 -19.19 -6.98 -8.24
C PRO A 389 -17.79 -7.00 -7.62
N GLN A 390 -16.78 -7.38 -8.40
CA GLN A 390 -15.41 -7.54 -7.89
C GLN A 390 -14.75 -6.20 -7.53
N ALA A 391 -15.21 -5.10 -8.15
CA ALA A 391 -14.72 -3.75 -7.88
C ALA A 391 -15.86 -2.83 -7.43
N TYR A 392 -15.66 -2.20 -6.29
CA TYR A 392 -16.50 -1.12 -5.79
C TYR A 392 -15.64 -0.10 -5.06
N GLY A 393 -15.79 1.17 -5.48
CA GLY A 393 -15.08 2.30 -4.92
C GLY A 393 -15.42 2.47 -3.45
N ALA A 394 -14.50 2.00 -2.61
CA ALA A 394 -14.07 2.60 -1.37
C ALA A 394 -14.07 4.14 -1.37
N GLY A 395 -15.16 4.87 -1.13
CA GLY A 395 -15.01 6.27 -0.71
C GLY A 395 -14.12 6.33 0.55
N GLU A 396 -13.53 7.49 0.84
CA GLU A 396 -12.79 7.68 2.09
C GLU A 396 -13.71 7.94 3.30
N SER A 397 -15.00 8.18 3.03
CA SER A 397 -16.03 8.42 4.03
C SER A 397 -16.54 7.13 4.68
N ILE A 398 -16.83 7.25 5.97
CA ILE A 398 -17.44 6.23 6.82
C ILE A 398 -18.76 6.83 7.35
N PRO A 399 -19.87 6.07 7.42
CA PRO A 399 -20.03 4.65 7.08
C PRO A 399 -19.94 4.37 5.57
N HIS A 400 -19.39 3.21 5.20
CA HIS A 400 -19.15 2.82 3.81
C HIS A 400 -19.93 1.56 3.41
N GLN A 401 -20.36 1.44 2.14
CA GLN A 401 -21.11 0.26 1.65
C GLN A 401 -20.24 -0.99 1.47
N ILE A 402 -18.94 -0.83 1.22
CA ILE A 402 -17.88 -1.84 1.06
C ILE A 402 -17.95 -2.62 -0.27
N LEU A 403 -19.13 -3.18 -0.58
CA LEU A 403 -19.39 -3.98 -1.76
C LEU A 403 -20.39 -3.29 -2.71
N GLY A 404 -20.32 -3.64 -3.99
CA GLY A 404 -21.39 -3.29 -4.93
C GLY A 404 -22.66 -4.10 -4.65
N GLN A 405 -23.78 -3.66 -5.23
CA GLN A 405 -25.06 -4.36 -5.08
C GLN A 405 -24.96 -5.79 -5.65
N PRO A 406 -25.25 -6.83 -4.85
CA PRO A 406 -25.33 -8.19 -5.35
C PRO A 406 -26.64 -8.40 -6.13
N PHE A 407 -26.71 -9.47 -6.92
CA PHE A 407 -27.96 -9.91 -7.53
C PHE A 407 -27.96 -11.42 -7.79
N VAL A 408 -29.15 -12.03 -7.80
CA VAL A 408 -29.32 -13.44 -8.16
C VAL A 408 -29.33 -13.60 -9.68
N ALA A 409 -28.48 -14.49 -10.18
CA ALA A 409 -28.46 -14.96 -11.56
C ALA A 409 -29.02 -16.40 -11.61
N PRO A 410 -30.09 -16.64 -12.40
CA PRO A 410 -30.65 -17.98 -12.60
C PRO A 410 -29.65 -18.96 -13.21
N ASN A 411 -29.95 -20.26 -13.14
CA ASN A 411 -29.28 -21.26 -13.96
C ASN A 411 -30.00 -21.42 -15.33
N PRO A 412 -29.27 -21.64 -16.43
CA PRO A 412 -27.81 -21.53 -16.56
C PRO A 412 -27.34 -20.06 -16.60
N SER A 413 -26.10 -19.79 -16.21
CA SER A 413 -25.47 -18.46 -16.34
C SER A 413 -23.95 -18.48 -16.21
N VAL A 414 -23.28 -17.50 -16.80
CA VAL A 414 -21.82 -17.28 -16.69
C VAL A 414 -21.48 -15.79 -16.50
N CYS A 415 -20.24 -15.46 -16.18
CA CYS A 415 -19.78 -14.09 -16.02
C CYS A 415 -18.32 -13.90 -16.44
N THR A 416 -17.93 -12.65 -16.71
CA THR A 416 -16.51 -12.26 -16.83
C THR A 416 -15.90 -12.01 -15.44
N GLN A 417 -14.59 -11.77 -15.39
CA GLN A 417 -13.84 -11.36 -14.19
C GLN A 417 -14.45 -10.19 -13.41
N SER A 418 -15.34 -9.41 -14.02
CA SER A 418 -16.02 -8.29 -13.36
C SER A 418 -16.88 -8.69 -12.14
N TYR A 419 -17.19 -9.98 -11.97
CA TYR A 419 -17.89 -10.53 -10.82
C TYR A 419 -17.12 -11.68 -10.18
N LEU A 420 -17.25 -11.79 -8.86
CA LEU A 420 -17.20 -13.08 -8.17
C LEU A 420 -18.65 -13.54 -7.97
N PHE A 421 -18.87 -14.82 -7.69
CA PHE A 421 -20.19 -15.30 -7.35
C PHE A 421 -20.17 -16.42 -6.33
N VAL A 422 -21.21 -16.47 -5.49
CA VAL A 422 -21.49 -17.63 -4.64
C VAL A 422 -22.45 -18.54 -5.40
N TYR A 423 -22.15 -19.83 -5.49
CA TYR A 423 -22.99 -20.80 -6.20
C TYR A 423 -23.72 -21.76 -5.25
N VAL A 424 -24.99 -22.03 -5.54
CA VAL A 424 -25.89 -22.85 -4.72
C VAL A 424 -26.85 -23.67 -5.58
N GLY A 425 -27.53 -24.64 -4.96
CA GLY A 425 -28.35 -25.62 -5.68
C GLY A 425 -29.73 -25.13 -6.13
N ASN A 426 -30.30 -24.08 -5.53
CA ASN A 426 -31.66 -23.63 -5.84
C ASN A 426 -31.89 -22.14 -5.58
N GLU A 427 -33.02 -21.62 -6.06
CA GLU A 427 -33.40 -20.21 -5.94
C GLU A 427 -33.56 -19.73 -4.48
N ILE A 428 -34.11 -20.57 -3.60
CA ILE A 428 -34.31 -20.23 -2.18
C ILE A 428 -32.94 -19.99 -1.53
N ALA A 429 -32.00 -20.90 -1.76
CA ALA A 429 -30.63 -20.74 -1.30
C ALA A 429 -29.95 -19.50 -1.89
N ALA A 430 -30.20 -19.18 -3.17
CA ALA A 430 -29.62 -18.00 -3.80
C ALA A 430 -30.16 -16.71 -3.17
N LYS A 431 -31.47 -16.62 -2.92
CA LYS A 431 -32.09 -15.47 -2.22
C LYS A 431 -31.60 -15.36 -0.77
N SER A 432 -31.39 -16.49 -0.09
CA SER A 432 -30.81 -16.53 1.25
C SER A 432 -29.38 -15.94 1.26
N VAL A 433 -28.52 -16.40 0.36
CA VAL A 433 -27.15 -15.87 0.20
C VAL A 433 -27.16 -14.38 -0.17
N GLU A 434 -28.04 -13.95 -1.08
CA GLU A 434 -28.16 -12.54 -1.45
C GLU A 434 -28.50 -11.67 -0.24
N SER A 435 -29.49 -12.08 0.56
CA SER A 435 -29.84 -11.36 1.80
C SER A 435 -28.66 -11.28 2.77
N TYR A 436 -27.88 -12.35 2.89
CA TYR A 436 -26.69 -12.39 3.73
C TYR A 436 -25.59 -11.40 3.27
N ILE A 437 -25.31 -11.33 1.96
CA ILE A 437 -24.34 -10.36 1.39
C ILE A 437 -24.78 -8.91 1.62
N ARG A 438 -26.09 -8.68 1.73
CA ARG A 438 -26.70 -7.37 2.02
C ARG A 438 -26.70 -6.99 3.51
N THR A 439 -26.22 -7.84 4.40
CA THR A 439 -26.02 -7.48 5.82
C THR A 439 -24.79 -6.60 6.03
N ARG A 440 -24.85 -5.68 7.00
CA ARG A 440 -23.66 -4.99 7.51
C ARG A 440 -22.69 -5.99 8.13
N PHE A 441 -23.18 -7.03 8.79
CA PHE A 441 -22.35 -8.09 9.36
C PHE A 441 -21.36 -8.69 8.35
N LEU A 442 -21.83 -9.20 7.20
CA LEU A 442 -20.94 -9.78 6.20
C LEU A 442 -19.97 -8.73 5.65
N ARG A 443 -20.49 -7.54 5.33
CA ARG A 443 -19.68 -6.47 4.73
C ARG A 443 -18.65 -5.90 5.69
N PHE A 444 -18.93 -5.94 6.99
CA PHE A 444 -17.97 -5.62 8.04
C PHE A 444 -16.77 -6.58 7.97
N LEU A 445 -17.01 -7.90 7.97
CA LEU A 445 -15.95 -8.90 7.86
C LEU A 445 -15.12 -8.75 6.57
N VAL A 446 -15.79 -8.46 5.45
CA VAL A 446 -15.10 -8.16 4.18
C VAL A 446 -14.26 -6.88 4.29
N SER A 447 -14.75 -5.85 4.98
CA SER A 447 -14.05 -4.57 5.16
C SER A 447 -12.71 -4.73 5.90
N LEU A 448 -12.60 -5.70 6.81
CA LEU A 448 -11.38 -5.95 7.57
C LEU A 448 -10.20 -6.40 6.69
N ARG A 449 -10.48 -6.95 5.50
CA ARG A 449 -9.46 -7.36 4.51
C ARG A 449 -9.43 -6.46 3.28
N LYS A 450 -10.50 -5.71 3.02
CA LYS A 450 -10.68 -4.88 1.82
C LYS A 450 -10.24 -3.43 2.03
N ILE A 451 -8.94 -3.18 1.85
CA ILE A 451 -8.34 -1.83 1.93
C ILE A 451 -8.31 -1.06 0.61
N THR A 452 -8.59 -1.72 -0.52
CA THR A 452 -8.69 -1.05 -1.83
C THR A 452 -10.06 -1.32 -2.48
N GLN A 453 -10.29 -0.78 -3.68
CA GLN A 453 -11.56 -0.94 -4.40
C GLN A 453 -11.88 -2.40 -4.78
N HIS A 454 -10.86 -3.25 -4.96
CA HIS A 454 -11.04 -4.63 -5.38
C HIS A 454 -11.35 -5.55 -4.20
N ALA A 455 -12.45 -6.29 -4.29
CA ALA A 455 -12.82 -7.37 -3.39
C ALA A 455 -12.42 -8.71 -4.03
N THR A 456 -11.16 -9.10 -3.87
CA THR A 456 -10.65 -10.39 -4.37
C THR A 456 -11.22 -11.54 -3.54
N ARG A 457 -11.17 -12.79 -4.03
CA ARG A 457 -11.64 -13.97 -3.30
C ARG A 457 -11.15 -14.02 -1.84
N SER A 458 -9.88 -13.69 -1.61
CA SER A 458 -9.26 -13.64 -0.28
C SER A 458 -9.86 -12.62 0.69
N THR A 459 -10.65 -11.64 0.23
CA THR A 459 -11.33 -10.69 1.13
C THR A 459 -12.49 -11.33 1.89
N TYR A 460 -13.00 -12.47 1.41
CA TYR A 460 -14.12 -13.20 2.01
C TYR A 460 -13.66 -14.31 2.98
N LYS A 461 -12.34 -14.43 3.24
CA LYS A 461 -11.76 -15.51 4.05
C LYS A 461 -12.41 -15.67 5.43
N TRP A 462 -12.79 -14.56 6.06
CA TRP A 462 -13.39 -14.56 7.40
C TRP A 462 -14.91 -14.55 7.41
N VAL A 463 -15.56 -14.58 6.25
CA VAL A 463 -17.02 -14.60 6.18
C VAL A 463 -17.50 -16.03 6.40
N PRO A 464 -18.24 -16.32 7.49
CA PRO A 464 -18.75 -17.65 7.76
C PRO A 464 -19.92 -18.02 6.85
N GLN A 465 -20.01 -19.30 6.47
CA GLN A 465 -21.20 -19.84 5.83
C GLN A 465 -22.38 -19.86 6.81
N GLN A 466 -23.57 -19.65 6.26
CA GLN A 466 -24.83 -19.72 6.99
C GLN A 466 -25.66 -20.88 6.45
N THR A 467 -26.80 -21.15 7.08
CA THR A 467 -27.83 -21.97 6.43
C THR A 467 -28.48 -21.16 5.30
N TRP A 468 -28.67 -21.79 4.15
CA TRP A 468 -29.24 -21.16 2.95
C TRP A 468 -30.75 -21.42 2.81
N ASP A 469 -31.45 -21.42 3.95
CA ASP A 469 -32.86 -21.83 4.08
C ASP A 469 -33.79 -20.67 4.49
N ARG A 470 -33.23 -19.48 4.74
CA ARG A 470 -33.96 -18.34 5.31
C ARG A 470 -33.43 -17.01 4.81
N PHE A 471 -34.18 -15.95 5.06
CA PHE A 471 -33.68 -14.59 4.89
C PHE A 471 -32.78 -14.21 6.08
N TRP A 472 -31.59 -13.68 5.80
CA TRP A 472 -30.65 -13.17 6.80
C TRP A 472 -30.74 -11.65 6.91
N ASN A 473 -30.82 -11.15 8.15
CA ASN A 473 -30.71 -9.73 8.49
C ASN A 473 -29.60 -9.51 9.53
N ASP A 474 -29.28 -8.25 9.78
CA ASP A 474 -28.23 -7.86 10.73
C ASP A 474 -28.57 -8.35 12.15
N GLU A 475 -29.82 -8.20 12.60
CA GLU A 475 -30.24 -8.57 13.96
C GLU A 475 -30.08 -10.07 14.25
N ALA A 476 -30.48 -10.93 13.32
CA ALA A 476 -30.34 -12.38 13.47
C ALA A 476 -28.87 -12.82 13.54
N LEU A 477 -27.99 -12.16 12.78
CA LEU A 477 -26.55 -12.44 12.81
C LEU A 477 -25.93 -11.90 14.10
N TYR A 478 -26.31 -10.70 14.53
CA TYR A 478 -25.82 -10.12 15.77
C TYR A 478 -26.18 -11.00 16.97
N GLN A 479 -27.40 -11.50 17.02
CA GLN A 479 -27.83 -12.46 18.03
C GLN A 479 -27.08 -13.80 17.91
N LYS A 480 -26.88 -14.31 16.69
CA LYS A 480 -26.20 -15.61 16.46
C LYS A 480 -24.76 -15.64 17.00
N TYR A 481 -24.03 -14.54 16.87
CA TYR A 481 -22.64 -14.42 17.31
C TYR A 481 -22.50 -13.65 18.64
N ASP A 482 -23.60 -13.51 19.38
CA ASP A 482 -23.66 -12.87 20.69
C ASP A 482 -23.04 -11.46 20.73
N LEU A 483 -23.14 -10.67 19.66
CA LEU A 483 -22.56 -9.32 19.63
C LEU A 483 -23.24 -8.41 20.67
N THR A 484 -22.42 -7.70 21.44
CA THR A 484 -22.85 -6.71 22.43
C THR A 484 -23.35 -5.44 21.74
N LYS A 485 -24.07 -4.59 22.48
CA LYS A 485 -24.59 -3.33 21.94
C LYS A 485 -23.46 -2.42 21.40
N ASP A 486 -22.34 -2.32 22.11
CA ASP A 486 -21.20 -1.51 21.70
C ASP A 486 -20.54 -2.05 20.42
N GLU A 487 -20.42 -3.38 20.29
CA GLU A 487 -19.91 -4.02 19.09
C GLU A 487 -20.85 -3.80 17.88
N ILE A 488 -22.16 -3.87 18.10
CA ILE A 488 -23.18 -3.60 17.07
C ILE A 488 -23.10 -2.14 16.62
N ASP A 489 -23.09 -1.19 17.56
CA ASP A 489 -23.02 0.24 17.26
C ASP A 489 -21.72 0.58 16.52
N PHE A 490 -20.62 -0.09 16.87
CA PHE A 490 -19.38 0.01 16.12
C PHE A 490 -19.54 -0.48 14.67
N VAL A 491 -20.06 -1.68 14.44
CA VAL A 491 -20.28 -2.22 13.08
C VAL A 491 -21.15 -1.28 12.25
N GLU A 492 -22.25 -0.78 12.83
CA GLU A 492 -23.19 0.11 12.16
C GLU A 492 -22.61 1.50 11.89
N SER A 493 -21.73 2.00 12.76
CA SER A 493 -20.99 3.25 12.54
C SER A 493 -20.00 3.14 11.38
N ARG A 494 -19.52 1.92 11.07
CA ARG A 494 -18.55 1.67 10.00
C ARG A 494 -19.21 1.32 8.67
N ILE A 495 -20.30 0.56 8.69
CA ILE A 495 -20.91 -0.02 7.49
C ILE A 495 -22.27 0.58 7.22
N ARG A 496 -22.41 1.20 6.03
CA ARG A 496 -23.68 1.79 5.61
C ARG A 496 -24.69 0.67 5.33
N ALA A 497 -25.95 0.95 5.67
CA ALA A 497 -27.09 0.15 5.22
C ALA A 497 -27.04 -0.02 3.69
N MET A 498 -27.46 -1.18 3.22
CA MET A 498 -27.65 -1.45 1.80
C MET A 498 -29.14 -1.67 1.61
N GLU A 499 -29.80 -0.75 0.91
CA GLU A 499 -31.22 -0.91 0.59
C GLU A 499 -31.43 -2.10 -0.36
N GLY A 500 -32.58 -2.76 -0.20
CA GLY A 500 -33.03 -3.94 -0.93
C GLY A 500 -33.29 -3.65 -2.41
#